data_AF-A0A1B8AFY7-F1
#
_entry.id   AF-A0A1B8AFY7-F1
#
_cell.length_a   1.000
_cell.length_b   1.000
_cell.length_c   1.000
_cell.angle_alpha   90.00
_cell.angle_beta   90.00
_cell.angle_gamma   90.00
#
_symmetry.space_group_name_H-M   'P 1'
#
loop_
_entity.id
_entity.type
_entity.pdbx_description
1 polymer ?
#
loop_
_entity_poly.entity_id
_entity_poly.type
_entity_poly.pdbx_seq_one_letter_code
_entity_poly.pdbx_strand_id
1 'polypeptide(L)'
;MDYHAIHGYDRASFDTASTHRLPTVSASQALDDLGCDASTHVSTGLEGLDRSLLGPVAFDSQDAVVKGGVQRGQVTEIWGPPGSGKTALGLQLTANALYNGDAVVWIDCFQALQRDRLRTVTKAVQARRNGPSSTEVDASQFYHYSCFTLPHLISLVSRPTTKLIPMNISLVIISSFSALVNSALPKSNDSKSASTGNKGLSPLVKRRQALQSIMSALHKLAATRNCAIVVLSQCATKMHSERGATLTAAINANVWEQGVSTRLVTFRDWVWQGNSLTSVFLVGLQKVDGRVCQEAVENIVAFRVESDGTTQVPYEALQSFELARNKRKLGETELEVPDSEDDEDYGWADEDEAAMPAPPPQWQGSEDLILGQDVGHSEEENSEHDEPGTDDESNTK
;
A
#
# COMPACT_ATOMS: atom_id res chain seq x y z
N MET A 1 -31.14 -18.11 -47.68
CA MET A 1 -30.06 -17.16 -47.30
C MET A 1 -29.76 -17.42 -45.84
N ASP A 2 -28.51 -17.66 -45.51
CA ASP A 2 -28.09 -18.08 -44.18
C ASP A 2 -28.04 -16.85 -43.25
N TYR A 3 -28.78 -16.89 -42.13
CA TYR A 3 -28.95 -15.78 -41.19
C TYR A 3 -27.60 -15.24 -40.68
N HIS A 4 -26.63 -16.14 -40.48
CA HIS A 4 -25.29 -15.82 -39.99
C HIS A 4 -24.39 -15.17 -41.05
N ALA A 5 -24.71 -15.29 -42.35
CA ALA A 5 -23.99 -14.59 -43.41
C ALA A 5 -24.33 -13.08 -43.46
N ILE A 6 -25.50 -12.70 -42.92
CA ILE A 6 -25.98 -11.31 -42.89
C ILE A 6 -25.71 -10.66 -41.53
N HIS A 7 -25.92 -11.40 -40.43
CA HIS A 7 -25.85 -10.85 -39.08
C HIS A 7 -24.57 -11.19 -38.31
N GLY A 8 -23.69 -12.02 -38.87
CA GLY A 8 -22.53 -12.54 -38.14
C GLY A 8 -22.93 -13.47 -36.98
N TYR A 9 -21.93 -14.01 -36.29
CA TYR A 9 -22.15 -14.73 -35.05
C TYR A 9 -22.17 -13.72 -33.89
N ASP A 10 -23.19 -13.78 -33.04
CA ASP A 10 -23.20 -13.06 -31.76
C ASP A 10 -22.01 -13.53 -30.92
N ARG A 11 -20.93 -12.75 -30.95
CA ARG A 11 -19.81 -12.91 -30.01
C ARG A 11 -20.20 -12.22 -28.72
N ALA A 12 -20.84 -12.97 -27.82
CA ALA A 12 -21.01 -12.52 -26.45
C ALA A 12 -19.63 -12.23 -25.83
N SER A 13 -19.40 -10.97 -25.44
CA SER A 13 -18.17 -10.52 -24.74
C SER A 13 -17.96 -11.15 -23.36
N PHE A 14 -18.86 -12.07 -22.97
CA PHE A 14 -18.93 -12.73 -21.67
C PHE A 14 -18.56 -14.21 -21.72
N ASP A 15 -18.49 -14.83 -22.91
CA ASP A 15 -18.14 -16.24 -23.07
C ASP A 15 -16.68 -16.42 -23.48
N THR A 16 -15.80 -16.36 -22.49
CA THR A 16 -14.53 -17.10 -22.55
C THR A 16 -14.74 -18.45 -21.86
N ALA A 17 -14.42 -19.56 -22.53
CA ALA A 17 -14.55 -20.94 -22.05
C ALA A 17 -13.75 -21.28 -20.75
N SER A 18 -13.11 -20.30 -20.10
CA SER A 18 -12.31 -20.48 -18.88
C SER A 18 -12.83 -19.68 -17.69
N THR A 19 -14.13 -19.34 -17.63
CA THR A 19 -14.82 -19.00 -16.36
C THR A 19 -14.98 -20.26 -15.50
N HIS A 20 -13.87 -20.97 -15.27
CA HIS A 20 -13.81 -22.01 -14.28
C HIS A 20 -14.12 -21.34 -12.94
N ARG A 21 -15.15 -21.83 -12.25
CA ARG A 21 -15.34 -21.60 -10.81
C ARG A 21 -13.96 -21.71 -10.15
N LEU A 22 -13.69 -20.94 -9.09
CA LEU A 22 -12.51 -21.24 -8.26
C LEU A 22 -12.53 -22.76 -8.02
N PRO A 23 -11.45 -23.48 -8.39
CA PRO A 23 -11.45 -24.92 -8.30
C PRO A 23 -11.90 -25.28 -6.88
N THR A 24 -12.96 -26.08 -6.76
CA THR A 24 -13.43 -26.53 -5.46
C THR A 24 -12.41 -27.53 -4.96
N VAL A 25 -11.46 -27.05 -4.15
CA VAL A 25 -10.45 -27.89 -3.52
C VAL A 25 -11.11 -28.54 -2.30
N SER A 26 -10.98 -29.86 -2.17
CA SER A 26 -11.40 -30.57 -0.97
C SER A 26 -10.59 -30.07 0.23
N ALA A 27 -11.17 -30.03 1.42
CA ALA A 27 -10.44 -29.65 2.64
C ALA A 27 -9.21 -30.54 2.89
N SER A 28 -9.26 -31.82 2.51
CA SER A 28 -8.12 -32.73 2.58
C SER A 28 -7.01 -32.37 1.60
N GLN A 29 -7.36 -32.06 0.34
CA GLN A 29 -6.37 -31.65 -0.65
C GLN A 29 -5.72 -30.31 -0.29
N ALA A 30 -6.50 -29.36 0.24
CA ALA A 30 -5.95 -28.09 0.74
C ALA A 30 -4.99 -28.32 1.93
N LEU A 31 -5.23 -29.34 2.76
CA LEU A 31 -4.34 -29.70 3.86
C LEU A 31 -3.06 -30.39 3.38
N ASP A 32 -3.17 -31.26 2.37
CA ASP A 32 -2.00 -31.90 1.74
C ASP A 32 -1.13 -30.85 1.00
N ASP A 33 -1.77 -29.90 0.30
CA ASP A 33 -1.11 -28.76 -0.36
C ASP A 33 -0.43 -27.80 0.65
N LEU A 34 -0.94 -27.72 1.89
CA LEU A 34 -0.30 -26.99 2.98
C LEU A 34 0.91 -27.73 3.55
N GLY A 35 0.89 -29.06 3.56
CA GLY A 35 1.96 -29.91 4.09
C GLY A 35 3.15 -30.11 3.14
N CYS A 36 2.93 -29.91 1.84
CA CYS A 36 3.93 -30.10 0.79
C CYS A 36 4.13 -28.81 -0.01
N ASP A 37 5.11 -27.96 0.31
CA ASP A 37 6.12 -27.52 -0.66
C ASP A 37 6.88 -26.25 -0.25
N ALA A 38 8.21 -26.28 -0.42
CA ALA A 38 9.05 -25.07 -0.48
C ALA A 38 8.79 -24.22 -1.75
N SER A 39 8.01 -24.72 -2.70
CA SER A 39 7.58 -24.03 -3.93
C SER A 39 6.44 -23.03 -3.69
N THR A 40 5.79 -23.08 -2.52
CA THR A 40 4.64 -22.22 -2.18
C THR A 40 5.04 -20.83 -1.67
N HIS A 41 6.32 -20.59 -1.40
CA HIS A 41 6.79 -19.34 -0.81
C HIS A 41 7.83 -18.63 -1.70
N VAL A 42 7.82 -17.30 -1.65
CA VAL A 42 8.84 -16.44 -2.25
C VAL A 42 9.67 -15.83 -1.13
N SER A 43 10.94 -16.23 -1.02
CA SER A 43 11.85 -15.74 0.03
C SER A 43 12.07 -14.24 -0.06
N THR A 44 11.99 -13.56 1.08
CA THR A 44 12.29 -12.12 1.23
C THR A 44 13.79 -11.83 1.23
N GLY A 45 14.63 -12.85 1.39
CA GLY A 45 16.09 -12.69 1.57
C GLY A 45 16.50 -12.31 3.00
N LEU A 46 15.53 -12.19 3.90
CA LEU A 46 15.74 -11.97 5.33
C LEU A 46 15.29 -13.23 6.07
N GLU A 47 16.23 -14.03 6.55
CA GLU A 47 15.95 -15.34 7.16
C GLU A 47 15.03 -15.23 8.39
N GLY A 48 15.21 -14.17 9.19
CA GLY A 48 14.34 -13.88 10.33
C GLY A 48 12.88 -13.65 9.89
N LEU A 49 12.69 -12.89 8.82
CA LEU A 49 11.35 -12.56 8.32
C LEU A 49 10.71 -13.78 7.64
N ASP A 50 11.48 -14.49 6.81
CA ASP A 50 11.01 -15.72 6.15
C ASP A 50 10.54 -16.75 7.18
N ARG A 51 11.24 -16.89 8.31
CA ARG A 51 10.83 -17.78 9.40
C ARG A 51 9.53 -17.30 10.07
N SER A 52 9.40 -16.01 10.34
CA SER A 52 8.18 -15.46 10.96
C SER A 52 6.94 -15.58 10.05
N LEU A 53 7.14 -15.60 8.73
CA LEU A 53 6.07 -15.75 7.76
C LEU A 53 5.53 -17.18 7.61
N LEU A 54 6.21 -18.20 8.15
CA LEU A 54 5.71 -19.59 8.16
C LEU A 54 4.53 -19.80 9.12
N GLY A 55 4.25 -18.83 9.98
CA GLY A 55 3.21 -18.94 11.00
C GLY A 55 3.48 -20.04 12.05
N PRO A 56 2.52 -20.28 12.95
CA PRO A 56 2.68 -21.22 14.07
C PRO A 56 2.54 -22.70 13.69
N VAL A 57 2.16 -23.03 12.45
CA VAL A 57 1.85 -24.41 12.03
C VAL A 57 3.13 -25.20 11.66
N ALA A 58 4.23 -24.51 11.35
CA ALA A 58 5.48 -25.16 10.92
C ALA A 58 6.36 -25.69 12.07
N PHE A 59 5.97 -25.54 13.34
CA PHE A 59 6.79 -25.96 14.49
C PHE A 59 6.81 -27.48 14.73
N ASP A 60 5.92 -28.26 14.12
CA ASP A 60 5.85 -29.72 14.32
C ASP A 60 6.69 -30.54 13.32
N SER A 61 7.23 -29.93 12.25
CA SER A 61 8.08 -30.61 11.27
C SER A 61 9.56 -30.33 11.55
N GLN A 62 10.17 -31.05 12.49
CA GLN A 62 11.58 -30.90 12.88
C GLN A 62 12.60 -31.31 11.79
N ASP A 63 12.16 -31.91 10.67
CA ASP A 63 13.07 -32.59 9.73
C ASP A 63 13.16 -31.97 8.32
N ALA A 64 12.46 -30.86 8.03
CA ALA A 64 12.59 -30.16 6.75
C ALA A 64 13.10 -28.73 6.97
N VAL A 65 14.13 -28.33 6.23
CA VAL A 65 14.55 -26.92 6.12
C VAL A 65 13.45 -26.18 5.36
N VAL A 66 12.35 -25.85 6.05
CA VAL A 66 11.23 -25.12 5.46
C VAL A 66 11.71 -23.70 5.19
N LYS A 67 11.92 -23.39 3.91
CA LYS A 67 12.22 -22.04 3.45
C LYS A 67 10.90 -21.26 3.44
N GLY A 68 10.71 -20.39 4.43
CA GLY A 68 9.56 -19.49 4.47
C GLY A 68 9.67 -18.31 3.52
N GLY A 69 8.74 -17.38 3.67
CA GLY A 69 8.67 -16.17 2.84
C GLY A 69 7.23 -15.77 2.55
N VAL A 70 7.04 -14.97 1.50
CA VAL A 70 5.71 -14.53 1.08
C VAL A 70 4.97 -15.68 0.41
N GLN A 71 3.80 -16.05 0.94
CA GLN A 71 3.01 -17.17 0.43
C GLN A 71 2.35 -16.86 -0.94
N ARG A 72 2.44 -17.82 -1.86
CA ARG A 72 1.73 -17.83 -3.13
C ARG A 72 0.24 -18.11 -2.93
N GLY A 73 -0.59 -17.66 -3.88
CA GLY A 73 -2.04 -17.79 -3.77
C GLY A 73 -2.70 -16.76 -2.84
N GLN A 74 -1.92 -15.88 -2.22
CA GLN A 74 -2.39 -14.87 -1.28
C GLN A 74 -1.97 -13.44 -1.65
N VAL A 75 -2.65 -12.47 -1.03
CA VAL A 75 -2.33 -11.05 -1.12
C VAL A 75 -1.61 -10.61 0.16
N THR A 76 -0.41 -10.08 0.00
CA THR A 76 0.42 -9.51 1.07
C THR A 76 0.53 -8.01 0.91
N GLU A 77 0.31 -7.25 1.97
CA GLU A 77 0.52 -5.79 1.98
C GLU A 77 1.78 -5.45 2.77
N ILE A 78 2.67 -4.66 2.16
CA ILE A 78 3.81 -4.03 2.83
C ILE A 78 3.54 -2.53 2.86
N TRP A 79 3.28 -1.99 4.05
CA TRP A 79 2.96 -0.58 4.21
C TRP A 79 3.93 0.14 5.15
N GLY A 80 4.05 1.45 4.97
CA GLY A 80 4.92 2.27 5.82
C GLY A 80 5.23 3.63 5.20
N PRO A 81 5.99 4.49 5.90
CA PRO A 81 6.37 5.81 5.40
C PRO A 81 7.21 5.76 4.12
N PRO A 82 7.25 6.83 3.32
CA PRO A 82 8.19 6.92 2.20
C PRO A 82 9.63 6.78 2.72
N GLY A 83 10.48 6.11 1.94
CA GLY A 83 11.87 5.87 2.32
C GLY A 83 12.09 4.83 3.43
N SER A 84 11.08 4.07 3.87
CA SER A 84 11.22 2.98 4.86
C SER A 84 11.71 1.63 4.31
N GLY A 85 12.14 1.58 3.04
CA GLY A 85 12.70 0.36 2.44
C GLY A 85 11.71 -0.58 1.74
N LYS A 86 10.42 -0.23 1.64
CA LYS A 86 9.38 -1.02 0.93
C LYS A 86 9.78 -1.46 -0.47
N THR A 87 10.20 -0.51 -1.30
CA THR A 87 10.62 -0.78 -2.69
C THR A 87 11.89 -1.63 -2.72
N ALA A 88 12.80 -1.48 -1.75
CA ALA A 88 13.99 -2.31 -1.64
C ALA A 88 13.66 -3.76 -1.31
N LEU A 89 12.71 -4.01 -0.39
CA LEU A 89 12.18 -5.35 -0.11
C LEU A 89 11.48 -5.95 -1.34
N GLY A 90 10.67 -5.15 -2.06
CA GLY A 90 10.03 -5.61 -3.31
C GLY A 90 11.06 -6.00 -4.38
N LEU A 91 12.13 -5.21 -4.53
CA LEU A 91 13.24 -5.52 -5.44
C LEU A 91 13.97 -6.81 -5.03
N GLN A 92 14.20 -7.01 -3.74
CA GLN A 92 14.82 -8.23 -3.24
C GLN A 92 13.95 -9.46 -3.51
N LEU A 93 12.63 -9.37 -3.26
CA LEU A 93 11.66 -10.42 -3.59
C LEU A 93 11.69 -10.76 -5.09
N THR A 94 11.70 -9.73 -5.94
CA THR A 94 11.81 -9.90 -7.40
C THR A 94 13.08 -10.63 -7.79
N ALA A 95 14.23 -10.19 -7.26
CA ALA A 95 15.52 -10.80 -7.55
C ALA A 95 15.58 -12.28 -7.09
N ASN A 96 15.01 -12.58 -5.92
CA ASN A 96 14.95 -13.95 -5.40
C ASN A 96 14.02 -14.86 -6.24
N ALA A 97 12.88 -14.34 -6.69
CA ALA A 97 11.96 -15.08 -7.57
C ALA A 97 12.57 -15.34 -8.95
N LEU A 98 13.18 -14.32 -9.57
CA LEU A 98 13.87 -14.46 -10.85
C LEU A 98 15.07 -15.42 -10.76
N TYR A 99 15.80 -15.41 -9.64
CA TYR A 99 16.88 -16.36 -9.39
C TYR A 99 16.38 -17.81 -9.38
N ASN A 100 15.18 -18.07 -8.87
CA ASN A 100 14.57 -19.40 -8.87
C ASN A 100 14.03 -19.81 -10.27
N GLY A 101 14.15 -18.95 -11.29
CA GLY A 101 13.65 -19.19 -12.64
C GLY A 101 12.15 -18.96 -12.80
N ASP A 102 11.51 -18.29 -11.84
CA ASP A 102 10.10 -17.94 -11.90
C ASP A 102 9.87 -16.61 -12.65
N ALA A 103 8.73 -16.49 -13.32
CA ALA A 103 8.33 -15.21 -13.91
C ALA A 103 7.80 -14.23 -12.85
N VAL A 104 8.13 -12.95 -13.01
CA VAL A 104 7.69 -11.87 -12.11
C VAL A 104 7.04 -10.76 -12.91
N VAL A 105 5.92 -10.24 -12.42
CA VAL A 105 5.26 -9.04 -12.96
C VAL A 105 5.39 -7.90 -11.94
N TRP A 106 5.93 -6.78 -12.38
CA TRP A 106 5.99 -5.54 -11.61
C TRP A 106 5.06 -4.48 -12.23
N ILE A 107 4.17 -3.92 -11.42
CA ILE A 107 3.20 -2.91 -11.82
C ILE A 107 3.49 -1.61 -11.07
N ASP A 108 3.92 -0.60 -11.81
CA ASP A 108 4.18 0.74 -11.30
C ASP A 108 2.90 1.59 -11.29
N CYS A 109 2.48 2.01 -10.11
CA CYS A 109 1.42 2.98 -9.85
C CYS A 109 2.06 4.26 -9.28
N PHE A 110 2.43 5.20 -10.15
CA PHE A 110 3.08 6.49 -9.81
C PHE A 110 4.50 6.44 -9.23
N GLN A 111 5.10 5.26 -9.05
CA GLN A 111 6.49 5.14 -8.62
C GLN A 111 7.27 4.32 -9.64
N ALA A 112 8.07 4.98 -10.47
CA ALA A 112 8.85 4.32 -11.52
C ALA A 112 9.92 3.38 -10.96
N LEU A 113 9.99 2.17 -11.50
CA LEU A 113 10.99 1.19 -11.17
C LEU A 113 12.38 1.56 -11.74
N GLN A 114 13.38 1.61 -10.87
CA GLN A 114 14.78 1.73 -11.28
C GLN A 114 15.32 0.38 -11.76
N ARG A 115 15.31 0.16 -13.08
CA ARG A 115 15.75 -1.11 -13.70
C ARG A 115 17.23 -1.44 -13.43
N ASP A 116 18.10 -0.44 -13.39
CA ASP A 116 19.52 -0.66 -13.11
C ASP A 116 19.74 -1.19 -11.70
N ARG A 117 18.97 -0.66 -10.74
CA ARG A 117 18.96 -1.15 -9.37
C ARG A 117 18.50 -2.61 -9.31
N LEU A 118 17.42 -2.97 -10.00
CA LEU A 118 16.96 -4.37 -10.08
C LEU A 118 18.04 -5.29 -10.66
N ARG A 119 18.72 -4.89 -11.73
CA ARG A 119 19.81 -5.66 -12.35
C ARG A 119 20.96 -5.89 -11.37
N THR A 120 21.37 -4.86 -10.63
CA THR A 120 22.45 -4.98 -9.63
C THR A 120 22.08 -5.95 -8.51
N VAL A 121 20.86 -5.82 -7.94
CA VAL A 121 20.39 -6.73 -6.89
C VAL A 121 20.28 -8.16 -7.40
N THR A 122 19.77 -8.36 -8.61
CA THR A 122 19.64 -9.71 -9.21
C THR A 122 21.00 -10.38 -9.41
N LYS A 123 22.01 -9.63 -9.89
CA LYS A 123 23.39 -10.13 -10.02
C LYS A 123 24.01 -10.47 -8.66
N ALA A 124 23.76 -9.64 -7.65
CA ALA A 124 24.26 -9.89 -6.30
C ALA A 124 23.65 -11.16 -5.68
N VAL A 125 22.35 -11.37 -5.85
CA VAL A 125 21.66 -12.59 -5.40
C VAL A 125 22.24 -13.83 -6.09
N GLN A 126 22.51 -13.76 -7.39
CA GLN A 126 23.19 -14.84 -8.11
C GLN A 126 24.58 -15.14 -7.54
N ALA A 127 25.39 -14.09 -7.35
CA ALA A 127 26.76 -14.22 -6.85
C ALA A 127 26.80 -14.84 -5.44
N ARG A 128 25.86 -14.47 -4.57
CA ARG A 128 25.75 -15.02 -3.21
C ARG A 128 25.36 -16.51 -3.18
N ARG A 129 24.62 -17.00 -4.18
CA ARG A 129 24.06 -18.36 -4.17
C ARG A 129 24.84 -19.39 -5.01
N ASN A 130 25.35 -19.03 -6.19
CA ASN A 130 25.99 -20.00 -7.10
C ASN A 130 27.51 -19.79 -7.31
N GLY A 131 28.13 -18.80 -6.66
CA GLY A 131 29.51 -18.40 -7.00
C GLY A 131 29.62 -17.84 -8.44
N PRO A 132 30.82 -17.44 -8.90
CA PRO A 132 31.01 -16.64 -10.12
C PRO A 132 30.78 -17.36 -11.47
N SER A 133 30.25 -18.59 -11.47
CA SER A 133 30.14 -19.43 -12.66
C SER A 133 28.79 -20.16 -12.76
N SER A 134 27.70 -19.47 -13.10
CA SER A 134 26.54 -20.10 -13.76
C SER A 134 25.58 -19.08 -14.36
N THR A 135 24.89 -19.53 -15.42
CA THR A 135 23.74 -18.97 -16.16
C THR A 135 23.25 -17.60 -15.73
N GLU A 136 23.37 -16.63 -16.65
CA GLU A 136 22.69 -15.33 -16.54
C GLU A 136 21.19 -15.55 -16.27
N VAL A 137 20.65 -14.90 -15.24
CA VAL A 137 19.19 -14.87 -15.02
C VAL A 137 18.54 -14.35 -16.29
N ASP A 138 17.60 -15.14 -16.80
CA ASP A 138 16.89 -14.83 -18.01
C ASP A 138 15.99 -13.60 -17.78
N ALA A 139 16.46 -12.44 -18.26
CA ALA A 139 15.72 -11.19 -18.18
C ALA A 139 14.38 -11.26 -18.93
N SER A 140 14.15 -12.30 -19.75
CA SER A 140 12.87 -12.55 -20.43
C SER A 140 11.71 -12.85 -19.46
N GLN A 141 12.02 -13.27 -18.23
CA GLN A 141 11.02 -13.66 -17.23
C GLN A 141 10.50 -12.47 -16.39
N PHE A 142 11.02 -11.27 -16.61
CA PHE A 142 10.61 -10.06 -15.91
C PHE A 142 9.69 -9.18 -16.78
N TYR A 143 8.45 -8.99 -16.32
CA TYR A 143 7.42 -8.19 -16.99
C TYR A 143 7.17 -6.93 -16.20
N HIS A 144 7.19 -5.78 -16.87
CA HIS A 144 7.04 -4.48 -16.22
C HIS A 144 5.96 -3.64 -16.91
N TYR A 145 4.99 -3.18 -16.13
CA TYR A 145 3.87 -2.35 -16.59
C TYR A 145 3.79 -1.07 -15.78
N SER A 146 3.54 0.05 -16.45
CA SER A 146 3.24 1.32 -15.79
C SER A 146 1.75 1.62 -15.91
N CYS A 147 1.06 1.63 -14.77
CA CYS A 147 -0.38 1.83 -14.65
C CYS A 147 -0.67 3.08 -13.81
N PHE A 148 -0.95 4.21 -14.47
CA PHE A 148 -1.25 5.48 -13.82
C PHE A 148 -2.76 5.74 -13.63
N THR A 149 -3.63 4.80 -14.02
CA THR A 149 -5.08 4.92 -13.82
C THR A 149 -5.67 3.65 -13.24
N LEU A 150 -6.65 3.80 -12.35
CA LEU A 150 -7.31 2.69 -11.69
C LEU A 150 -7.98 1.71 -12.69
N PRO A 151 -8.67 2.18 -13.75
CA PRO A 151 -9.23 1.28 -14.77
C PRO A 151 -8.17 0.43 -15.47
N HIS A 152 -6.97 0.98 -15.73
CA HIS A 152 -5.88 0.23 -16.35
C HIS A 152 -5.43 -0.92 -15.44
N LEU A 153 -5.19 -0.65 -14.16
CA LEU A 153 -4.85 -1.69 -13.19
C LEU A 153 -5.95 -2.77 -13.08
N ILE A 154 -7.21 -2.34 -12.97
CA ILE A 154 -8.36 -3.25 -12.88
C ILE A 154 -8.42 -4.14 -14.13
N SER A 155 -8.19 -3.59 -15.32
CA SER A 155 -8.22 -4.36 -16.56
C SER A 155 -7.14 -5.46 -16.59
N LEU A 156 -5.95 -5.15 -16.09
CA LEU A 156 -4.81 -6.06 -16.04
C LEU A 156 -5.04 -7.21 -15.05
N VAL A 157 -5.59 -6.89 -13.87
CA VAL A 157 -5.83 -7.89 -12.80
C VAL A 157 -7.10 -8.71 -13.05
N SER A 158 -8.17 -8.10 -13.58
CA SER A 158 -9.47 -8.78 -13.70
C SER A 158 -9.52 -9.78 -14.85
N ARG A 159 -8.76 -9.55 -15.92
CA ARG A 159 -8.72 -10.41 -17.12
C ARG A 159 -7.27 -10.62 -17.57
N PRO A 160 -6.47 -11.39 -16.80
CA PRO A 160 -5.07 -11.63 -17.12
C PRO A 160 -4.97 -12.46 -18.41
N THR A 161 -4.56 -11.84 -19.51
CA THR A 161 -4.24 -12.59 -20.74
C THR A 161 -2.88 -13.27 -20.58
N THR A 162 -2.68 -14.42 -21.23
CA THR A 162 -1.40 -15.16 -21.21
C THR A 162 -0.22 -14.35 -21.75
N LYS A 163 -0.49 -13.33 -22.57
CA LYS A 163 0.51 -12.39 -23.08
C LYS A 163 0.94 -11.37 -22.04
N LEU A 164 0.01 -10.90 -21.19
CA LEU A 164 0.30 -9.89 -20.18
C LEU A 164 0.87 -10.50 -18.91
N ILE A 165 0.27 -11.61 -18.48
CA ILE A 165 0.66 -12.34 -17.29
C ILE A 165 0.85 -13.80 -17.71
N PRO A 166 2.10 -14.30 -17.75
CA PRO A 166 2.40 -15.66 -18.17
C PRO A 166 1.91 -16.68 -17.12
N MET A 167 1.73 -17.93 -17.53
CA MET A 167 1.19 -18.97 -16.64
C MET A 167 2.18 -19.42 -15.54
N ASN A 168 3.48 -19.22 -15.74
CA ASN A 168 4.56 -19.58 -14.80
C ASN A 168 4.95 -18.42 -13.87
N ILE A 169 4.01 -17.55 -13.53
CA ILE A 169 4.26 -16.41 -12.65
C ILE A 169 4.25 -16.84 -11.18
N SER A 170 5.29 -16.47 -10.44
CA SER A 170 5.34 -16.70 -8.98
C SER A 170 5.00 -15.46 -8.17
N LEU A 171 5.25 -14.27 -8.72
CA LEU A 171 5.20 -13.02 -7.97
C LEU A 171 4.63 -11.89 -8.82
N VAL A 172 3.70 -11.14 -8.25
CA VAL A 172 3.19 -9.86 -8.77
C VAL A 172 3.45 -8.79 -7.73
N ILE A 173 4.17 -7.72 -8.09
CA ILE A 173 4.37 -6.57 -7.23
C ILE A 173 3.59 -5.37 -7.76
N ILE A 174 2.84 -4.69 -6.89
CA ILE A 174 2.09 -3.48 -7.22
C ILE A 174 2.61 -2.33 -6.36
N SER A 175 3.21 -1.32 -6.99
CA SER A 175 3.94 -0.23 -6.31
C SER A 175 3.63 1.14 -6.93
N SER A 176 2.91 2.08 -6.33
CA SER A 176 2.29 2.16 -5.00
C SER A 176 0.76 2.16 -5.15
N PHE A 177 0.09 1.06 -4.79
CA PHE A 177 -1.34 0.85 -5.05
C PHE A 177 -2.24 1.90 -4.36
N SER A 178 -1.86 2.31 -3.15
CA SER A 178 -2.60 3.27 -2.34
C SER A 178 -2.74 4.64 -3.02
N ALA A 179 -1.71 5.12 -3.71
CA ALA A 179 -1.73 6.41 -4.41
C ALA A 179 -2.78 6.41 -5.53
N LEU A 180 -2.84 5.30 -6.28
CA LEU A 180 -3.82 5.13 -7.36
C LEU A 180 -5.25 5.11 -6.85
N VAL A 181 -5.50 4.40 -5.75
CA VAL A 181 -6.82 4.29 -5.14
C VAL A 181 -7.24 5.61 -4.51
N ASN A 182 -6.35 6.31 -3.82
CA ASN A 182 -6.68 7.57 -3.16
C ASN A 182 -6.90 8.71 -4.17
N SER A 183 -6.15 8.72 -5.27
CA SER A 183 -6.38 9.63 -6.40
C SER A 183 -7.72 9.36 -7.10
N ALA A 184 -8.02 8.10 -7.43
CA ALA A 184 -9.23 7.76 -8.19
C ALA A 184 -10.52 7.69 -7.35
N LEU A 185 -10.40 7.46 -6.04
CA LEU A 185 -11.54 7.28 -5.13
C LEU A 185 -11.31 8.04 -3.81
N PRO A 186 -11.36 9.38 -3.75
CA PRO A 186 -11.01 10.13 -2.55
C PRO A 186 -11.78 9.71 -1.29
N LYS A 187 -11.16 9.88 -0.12
CA LYS A 187 -11.84 9.70 1.18
C LYS A 187 -12.75 10.91 1.40
N SER A 188 -14.07 10.75 1.34
CA SER A 188 -14.99 11.85 1.64
C SER A 188 -15.08 12.07 3.16
N ASN A 189 -14.77 13.28 3.62
CA ASN A 189 -15.08 13.72 4.97
C ASN A 189 -16.54 14.19 4.98
N ASP A 190 -17.45 13.38 5.51
CA ASP A 190 -18.83 13.81 5.72
C ASP A 190 -18.87 14.75 6.95
N SER A 191 -18.62 16.05 6.73
CA SER A 191 -19.20 17.09 7.58
C SER A 191 -20.34 17.75 6.81
N LYS A 192 -21.55 17.29 7.07
CA LYS A 192 -22.83 17.98 6.81
C LYS A 192 -22.91 18.75 5.48
N SER A 193 -23.15 18.04 4.38
CA SER A 193 -23.97 18.60 3.30
C SER A 193 -24.88 17.50 2.77
N ALA A 194 -26.04 17.38 3.41
CA ALA A 194 -27.17 16.71 2.79
C ALA A 194 -27.72 17.64 1.71
N SER A 195 -27.06 17.71 0.56
CA SER A 195 -27.70 18.24 -0.64
C SER A 195 -28.59 17.15 -1.22
N THR A 196 -29.87 17.31 -0.96
CA THR A 196 -30.97 16.56 -1.58
C THR A 196 -30.90 16.74 -3.09
N GLY A 197 -30.54 15.68 -3.84
CA GLY A 197 -30.67 15.74 -5.31
C GLY A 197 -30.17 14.55 -6.12
N ASN A 198 -29.13 13.83 -5.70
CA ASN A 198 -28.52 12.82 -6.56
C ASN A 198 -28.90 11.37 -6.17
N LYS A 199 -29.64 10.69 -7.07
CA LYS A 199 -29.94 9.24 -7.06
C LYS A 199 -28.68 8.38 -7.32
N GLY A 200 -27.57 8.67 -6.66
CA GLY A 200 -26.31 7.94 -6.80
C GLY A 200 -25.87 7.30 -5.49
N LEU A 201 -25.13 6.20 -5.56
CA LEU A 201 -24.45 5.65 -4.38
C LEU A 201 -23.52 6.72 -3.78
N SER A 202 -23.53 6.86 -2.44
CA SER A 202 -22.60 7.73 -1.72
C SER A 202 -21.14 7.41 -2.12
N PRO A 203 -20.26 8.42 -2.22
CA PRO A 203 -18.83 8.24 -2.53
C PRO A 203 -18.15 7.18 -1.65
N LEU A 204 -18.50 7.11 -0.36
CA LEU A 204 -17.99 6.09 0.57
C LEU A 204 -18.39 4.67 0.17
N VAL A 205 -19.63 4.50 -0.29
CA VAL A 205 -20.15 3.20 -0.73
C VAL A 205 -19.49 2.80 -2.04
N LYS A 206 -19.33 3.74 -2.98
CA LYS A 206 -18.60 3.52 -4.24
C LYS A 206 -17.15 3.10 -3.98
N ARG A 207 -16.42 3.81 -3.11
CA ARG A 207 -15.04 3.47 -2.73
C ARG A 207 -14.96 2.07 -2.13
N ARG A 208 -15.87 1.73 -1.20
CA ARG A 208 -15.92 0.40 -0.57
C ARG A 208 -16.18 -0.70 -1.60
N GLN A 209 -17.16 -0.52 -2.48
CA GLN A 209 -17.50 -1.51 -3.51
C GLN A 209 -16.37 -1.68 -4.53
N ALA A 210 -15.71 -0.58 -4.93
CA ALA A 210 -14.55 -0.64 -5.81
C ALA A 210 -13.39 -1.40 -5.16
N LEU A 211 -13.05 -1.09 -3.91
CA LEU A 211 -12.03 -1.83 -3.14
C LEU A 211 -12.37 -3.32 -3.03
N GLN A 212 -13.64 -3.67 -2.79
CA GLN A 212 -14.10 -5.05 -2.76
C GLN A 212 -13.89 -5.76 -4.09
N SER A 213 -14.23 -5.10 -5.21
CA SER A 213 -14.05 -5.64 -6.55
C SER A 213 -12.56 -5.83 -6.89
N ILE A 214 -11.71 -4.86 -6.53
CA ILE A 214 -10.27 -4.96 -6.77
C ILE A 214 -9.66 -6.10 -5.96
N MET A 215 -9.98 -6.17 -4.67
CA MET A 215 -9.50 -7.25 -3.80
C MET A 215 -9.95 -8.62 -4.29
N SER A 216 -11.20 -8.75 -4.76
CA SER A 216 -11.71 -9.99 -5.35
C SER A 216 -10.96 -10.37 -6.64
N ALA A 217 -10.60 -9.39 -7.47
CA ALA A 217 -9.81 -9.61 -8.67
C ALA A 217 -8.38 -10.05 -8.35
N LEU A 218 -7.74 -9.43 -7.34
CA LEU A 218 -6.41 -9.80 -6.86
C LEU A 218 -6.41 -11.23 -6.31
N HIS A 219 -7.36 -11.58 -5.44
CA HIS A 219 -7.51 -12.95 -4.93
C HIS A 219 -7.72 -13.97 -6.05
N LYS A 220 -8.58 -13.64 -7.01
CA LYS A 220 -8.78 -14.50 -8.18
C LYS A 220 -7.49 -14.69 -8.97
N LEU A 221 -6.71 -13.63 -9.19
CA LEU A 221 -5.42 -13.72 -9.87
C LEU A 221 -4.44 -14.59 -9.09
N ALA A 222 -4.28 -14.35 -7.78
CA ALA A 222 -3.39 -15.10 -6.90
C ALA A 222 -3.73 -16.59 -6.90
N ALA A 223 -5.00 -16.94 -6.70
CA ALA A 223 -5.47 -18.32 -6.64
C ALA A 223 -5.41 -19.03 -8.00
N THR A 224 -5.76 -18.36 -9.10
CA THR A 224 -5.79 -19.00 -10.43
C THR A 224 -4.40 -19.23 -11.03
N ARG A 225 -3.42 -18.39 -10.69
CA ARG A 225 -2.04 -18.50 -11.17
C ARG A 225 -1.07 -19.05 -10.11
N ASN A 226 -1.57 -19.38 -8.91
CA ASN A 226 -0.77 -19.75 -7.74
C ASN A 226 0.44 -18.81 -7.55
N CYS A 227 0.19 -17.50 -7.55
CA CYS A 227 1.23 -16.48 -7.43
C CYS A 227 1.04 -15.64 -6.17
N ALA A 228 2.15 -15.16 -5.61
CA ALA A 228 2.15 -14.22 -4.50
C ALA A 228 1.88 -12.82 -5.05
N ILE A 229 0.88 -12.12 -4.51
CA ILE A 229 0.64 -10.71 -4.82
C ILE A 229 1.16 -9.87 -3.67
N VAL A 230 2.12 -9.00 -3.94
CA VAL A 230 2.68 -8.07 -2.96
C VAL A 230 2.29 -6.65 -3.32
N VAL A 231 1.53 -6.01 -2.45
CA VAL A 231 1.08 -4.63 -2.60
C VAL A 231 1.93 -3.74 -1.72
N LEU A 232 2.60 -2.75 -2.34
CA LEU A 232 3.30 -1.71 -1.61
C LEU A 232 2.34 -0.53 -1.41
N SER A 233 2.08 -0.21 -0.14
CA SER A 233 1.18 0.87 0.29
C SER A 233 1.95 1.93 1.07
N GLN A 234 1.54 3.18 0.98
CA GLN A 234 2.05 4.23 1.86
C GLN A 234 1.32 4.24 3.21
N CYS A 235 1.73 5.12 4.11
CA CYS A 235 1.04 5.38 5.36
C CYS A 235 0.29 6.71 5.34
N ALA A 236 -0.72 6.80 6.21
CA ALA A 236 -1.45 8.00 6.55
C ALA A 236 -1.47 8.19 8.08
N THR A 237 -1.46 9.44 8.52
CA THR A 237 -1.57 9.80 9.93
C THR A 237 -3.04 9.79 10.33
N LYS A 238 -3.37 9.13 11.43
CA LYS A 238 -4.69 9.16 12.06
C LYS A 238 -4.59 9.89 13.38
N MET A 239 -5.37 10.96 13.54
CA MET A 239 -5.45 11.71 14.79
C MET A 239 -6.48 11.08 15.71
N HIS A 240 -6.04 10.57 16.87
CA HIS A 240 -6.90 10.15 17.96
C HIS A 240 -6.95 11.24 19.03
N SER A 241 -8.13 11.52 19.58
CA SER A 241 -8.33 12.52 20.64
C SER A 241 -7.49 12.23 21.89
N GLU A 242 -7.35 10.96 22.27
CA GLU A 242 -6.67 10.55 23.50
C GLU A 242 -5.22 10.09 23.31
N ARG A 243 -4.90 9.48 22.15
CA ARG A 243 -3.59 8.86 21.87
C ARG A 243 -2.72 9.66 20.91
N GLY A 244 -3.18 10.84 20.49
CA GLY A 244 -2.49 11.69 19.54
C GLY A 244 -2.43 11.10 18.13
N ALA A 245 -1.41 11.50 17.38
CA ALA A 245 -1.19 11.07 16.00
C ALA A 245 -0.58 9.66 15.94
N THR A 246 -1.23 8.73 15.24
CA THR A 246 -0.70 7.39 14.98
C THR A 246 -0.54 7.15 13.49
N LEU A 247 0.47 6.38 13.10
CA LEU A 247 0.65 5.97 11.72
C LEU A 247 -0.21 4.74 11.41
N THR A 248 -0.97 4.83 10.32
CA THR A 248 -1.81 3.74 9.82
C THR A 248 -1.55 3.54 8.32
N ALA A 249 -1.92 2.39 7.77
CA ALA A 249 -1.85 2.20 6.33
C ALA A 249 -2.76 3.20 5.59
N ALA A 250 -2.33 3.65 4.41
CA ALA A 250 -3.07 4.64 3.63
C ALA A 250 -4.48 4.15 3.25
N ILE A 251 -4.63 2.85 2.96
CA ILE A 251 -5.91 2.19 2.76
C ILE A 251 -6.36 1.56 4.09
N ASN A 252 -7.16 2.33 4.83
CA ASN A 252 -7.78 1.89 6.07
C ASN A 252 -9.27 1.63 5.81
N ALA A 253 -9.58 0.46 5.25
CA ALA A 253 -10.94 0.02 4.99
C ALA A 253 -11.07 -1.45 5.37
N ASN A 254 -12.09 -1.80 6.17
CA ASN A 254 -12.27 -3.16 6.68
C ASN A 254 -12.26 -4.22 5.57
N VAL A 255 -12.85 -3.92 4.41
CA VAL A 255 -12.86 -4.81 3.24
C VAL A 255 -11.44 -5.13 2.76
N TRP A 256 -10.55 -4.13 2.78
CA TRP A 256 -9.15 -4.31 2.40
C TRP A 256 -8.40 -5.10 3.47
N GLU A 257 -8.53 -4.74 4.74
CA GLU A 257 -7.83 -5.40 5.84
C GLU A 257 -8.24 -6.87 6.02
N GLN A 258 -9.50 -7.20 5.77
CA GLN A 258 -10.00 -8.57 5.77
C GLN A 258 -9.46 -9.37 4.57
N GLY A 259 -9.35 -8.73 3.41
CA GLY A 259 -8.86 -9.39 2.20
C GLY A 259 -7.34 -9.60 2.16
N VAL A 260 -6.54 -8.75 2.79
CA VAL A 260 -5.08 -8.96 2.87
C VAL A 260 -4.80 -10.13 3.82
N SER A 261 -4.11 -11.17 3.36
CA SER A 261 -3.77 -12.33 4.20
C SER A 261 -2.63 -12.02 5.16
N THR A 262 -1.57 -11.41 4.64
CA THR A 262 -0.34 -11.08 5.38
C THR A 262 -0.07 -9.59 5.30
N ARG A 263 0.20 -8.96 6.45
CA ARG A 263 0.43 -7.51 6.55
C ARG A 263 1.73 -7.23 7.28
N LEU A 264 2.62 -6.53 6.59
CA LEU A 264 3.91 -6.10 7.08
C LEU A 264 3.95 -4.57 7.20
N VAL A 265 4.52 -4.09 8.30
CA VAL A 265 4.80 -2.67 8.50
C VAL A 265 6.30 -2.43 8.39
N THR A 266 6.70 -1.42 7.63
CA THR A 266 8.11 -1.02 7.49
C THR A 266 8.32 0.37 8.04
N PHE A 267 9.39 0.55 8.79
CA PHE A 267 9.79 1.84 9.34
C PHE A 267 11.31 1.94 9.43
N ARG A 268 11.78 3.14 9.74
CA ARG A 268 13.21 3.43 9.85
C ARG A 268 13.53 3.73 11.31
N ASP A 269 14.61 3.16 11.79
CA ASP A 269 15.08 3.40 13.15
C ASP A 269 16.61 3.40 13.18
N TRP A 270 17.17 3.42 14.38
CA TRP A 270 18.60 3.47 14.63
C TRP A 270 19.00 2.37 15.60
N VAL A 271 20.13 1.74 15.32
CA VAL A 271 20.69 0.69 16.14
C VAL A 271 22.11 1.04 16.51
N TRP A 272 22.43 0.86 17.78
CA TRP A 272 23.78 0.96 18.29
C TRP A 272 24.58 -0.25 17.83
N GLN A 273 25.61 -0.02 17.02
CA GLN A 273 26.61 -1.02 16.68
C GLN A 273 27.93 -0.61 17.29
N GLY A 274 28.29 -1.25 18.40
CA GLY A 274 29.41 -0.82 19.22
C GLY A 274 29.20 0.62 19.71
N ASN A 275 30.08 1.53 19.32
CA ASN A 275 30.01 2.94 19.72
C ASN A 275 29.44 3.88 18.63
N SER A 276 28.85 3.33 17.56
CA SER A 276 28.30 4.10 16.45
C SER A 276 26.81 3.83 16.27
N LEU A 277 26.03 4.90 16.14
CA LEU A 277 24.62 4.83 15.82
C LEU A 277 24.45 4.69 14.31
N THR A 278 23.91 3.56 13.85
CA THR A 278 23.66 3.33 12.43
C THR A 278 22.17 3.26 12.14
N SER A 279 21.76 3.85 11.02
CA SER A 279 20.38 3.76 10.56
C SER A 279 20.07 2.36 10.03
N VAL A 280 18.95 1.80 10.46
CA VAL A 280 18.44 0.51 10.00
C VAL A 280 16.99 0.66 9.53
N PHE A 281 16.57 -0.27 8.71
CA PHE A 281 15.17 -0.45 8.36
C PHE A 281 14.62 -1.59 9.20
N LEU A 282 13.42 -1.41 9.72
CA LEU A 282 12.71 -2.41 10.51
C LEU A 282 11.49 -2.84 9.72
N VAL A 283 11.26 -4.14 9.67
CA VAL A 283 10.03 -4.75 9.17
C VAL A 283 9.41 -5.55 10.30
N GLY A 284 8.14 -5.29 10.55
CA GLY A 284 7.38 -5.97 11.59
C GLY A 284 6.10 -6.57 11.05
N LEU A 285 5.60 -7.57 11.76
CA LEU A 285 4.46 -8.39 11.38
C LEU A 285 3.20 -7.91 12.09
N GLN A 286 2.12 -7.67 11.33
CA GLN A 286 0.82 -7.33 11.90
C GLN A 286 -0.24 -8.40 11.67
N LYS A 287 -0.11 -9.15 10.59
CA LYS A 287 -1.05 -10.19 10.18
C LYS A 287 -0.32 -11.27 9.39
N VAL A 288 -0.61 -12.54 9.64
CA VAL A 288 -0.13 -13.70 8.87
C VAL A 288 -1.29 -14.65 8.66
N ASP A 289 -1.47 -15.15 7.44
CA ASP A 289 -2.48 -16.16 7.09
C ASP A 289 -3.88 -15.84 7.61
N GLY A 290 -4.28 -14.58 7.53
CA GLY A 290 -5.60 -14.15 8.01
C GLY A 290 -5.66 -13.84 9.51
N ARG A 291 -4.68 -14.26 10.31
CA ARG A 291 -4.63 -14.03 11.77
C ARG A 291 -3.90 -12.74 12.08
N VAL A 292 -4.56 -11.87 12.84
CA VAL A 292 -3.97 -10.63 13.36
C VAL A 292 -3.09 -10.98 14.57
N CYS A 293 -1.90 -10.38 14.64
CA CYS A 293 -0.99 -10.50 15.78
C CYS A 293 -1.64 -9.99 17.08
N GLN A 294 -1.19 -10.51 18.23
CA GLN A 294 -1.68 -10.08 19.55
C GLN A 294 -1.15 -8.70 19.91
N GLU A 295 0.13 -8.45 19.62
CA GLU A 295 0.72 -7.12 19.70
C GLU A 295 0.44 -6.30 18.43
N ALA A 296 0.58 -4.98 18.53
CA ALA A 296 0.39 -4.09 17.37
C ALA A 296 1.37 -4.40 16.23
N VAL A 297 2.56 -4.90 16.57
CA VAL A 297 3.62 -5.38 15.67
C VAL A 297 4.43 -6.47 16.39
N GLU A 298 4.47 -7.67 15.83
CA GLU A 298 5.28 -8.79 16.33
C GLU A 298 6.48 -9.06 15.40
N ASN A 299 7.43 -9.87 15.86
CA ASN A 299 8.53 -10.42 15.05
C ASN A 299 9.27 -9.37 14.21
N ILE A 300 9.82 -8.35 14.89
CA ILE A 300 10.53 -7.25 14.23
C ILE A 300 11.90 -7.74 13.75
N VAL A 301 12.17 -7.53 12.47
CA VAL A 301 13.44 -7.87 11.83
C VAL A 301 14.09 -6.59 11.31
N ALA A 302 15.35 -6.39 11.66
CA ALA A 302 16.13 -5.29 11.12
C ALA A 302 16.89 -5.71 9.86
N PHE A 303 16.96 -4.79 8.91
CA PHE A 303 17.73 -4.96 7.68
C PHE A 303 18.35 -3.64 7.23
N ARG A 304 19.36 -3.75 6.37
CA ARG A 304 19.96 -2.64 5.65
C ARG A 304 19.64 -2.75 4.17
N VAL A 305 19.61 -1.59 3.53
CA VAL A 305 19.48 -1.48 2.08
C VAL A 305 20.85 -1.05 1.56
N GLU A 306 21.55 -1.97 0.91
CA GLU A 306 22.91 -1.81 0.39
C GLU A 306 22.91 -1.74 -1.13
N SER A 307 24.05 -1.45 -1.79
CA SER A 307 24.12 -1.37 -3.26
C SER A 307 23.70 -2.68 -3.96
N ASP A 308 23.79 -3.81 -3.26
CA ASP A 308 23.64 -5.16 -3.75
C ASP A 308 22.35 -5.86 -3.26
N GLY A 309 21.48 -5.17 -2.51
CA GLY A 309 20.18 -5.71 -2.08
C GLY A 309 19.85 -5.36 -0.65
N THR A 310 19.15 -6.27 0.03
CA THR A 310 18.89 -6.18 1.47
C THR A 310 19.72 -7.18 2.27
N THR A 311 20.19 -6.77 3.44
CA THR A 311 20.99 -7.59 4.36
C THR A 311 20.37 -7.54 5.75
N GLN A 312 20.18 -8.69 6.39
CA GLN A 312 19.64 -8.73 7.75
C GLN A 312 20.69 -8.26 8.75
N VAL A 313 20.24 -7.50 9.75
CA VAL A 313 21.08 -6.99 10.85
C VAL A 313 20.55 -7.53 12.17
N PRO A 314 21.41 -7.93 13.11
CA PRO A 314 20.98 -8.28 14.46
C PRO A 314 20.28 -7.08 15.12
N TYR A 315 19.10 -7.32 15.68
CA TYR A 315 18.33 -6.31 16.38
C TYR A 315 17.69 -6.94 17.61
N GLU A 316 18.04 -6.42 18.78
CA GLU A 316 17.33 -6.70 20.02
C GLU A 316 16.34 -5.56 20.24
N ALA A 317 15.05 -5.88 20.19
CA ALA A 317 14.01 -4.90 20.49
C ALA A 317 14.11 -4.53 21.97
N LEU A 318 14.62 -3.33 22.27
CA LEU A 318 14.85 -2.90 23.65
C LEU A 318 13.57 -2.49 24.41
N GLN A 319 12.38 -2.53 23.80
CA GLN A 319 11.08 -2.33 24.44
C GLN A 319 9.96 -2.58 23.42
N SER A 320 8.77 -2.95 23.91
CA SER A 320 7.53 -3.06 23.13
C SER A 320 7.31 -1.78 22.29
N PHE A 321 7.14 -1.93 20.98
CA PHE A 321 6.91 -0.80 20.08
C PHE A 321 5.49 -0.25 20.27
N GLU A 322 5.34 0.84 21.02
CA GLU A 322 4.14 1.66 20.95
C GLU A 322 4.23 2.58 19.73
N LEU A 323 3.43 2.30 18.70
CA LEU A 323 3.20 3.16 17.52
C LEU A 323 2.59 4.53 17.88
N ALA A 324 2.34 4.80 19.16
CA ALA A 324 1.85 6.05 19.71
C ALA A 324 2.87 6.58 20.73
N ARG A 325 3.88 7.32 20.26
CA ARG A 325 4.62 8.20 21.19
C ARG A 325 3.68 9.33 21.56
N ASN A 326 3.19 9.35 22.79
CA ASN A 326 2.45 10.49 23.33
C ASN A 326 3.26 11.75 23.07
N LYS A 327 2.73 12.68 22.26
CA LYS A 327 3.23 14.05 22.22
C LYS A 327 3.15 14.56 23.66
N ARG A 328 4.28 14.94 24.26
CA ARG A 328 4.28 15.72 25.50
C ARG A 328 3.32 16.89 25.30
N LYS A 329 2.30 17.01 26.15
CA LYS A 329 1.36 18.12 26.09
C LYS A 329 2.18 19.40 26.28
N LEU A 330 1.99 20.38 25.40
CA LEU A 330 2.68 21.67 25.44
C LEU A 330 2.32 22.51 26.69
N GLY A 331 1.51 21.99 27.63
CA GLY A 331 1.09 22.65 28.87
C GLY A 331 1.71 22.08 30.15
N GLU A 332 2.58 21.07 30.09
CA GLU A 332 3.31 20.55 31.27
C GLU A 332 4.71 21.18 31.38
N THR A 333 4.78 22.50 31.29
CA THR A 333 5.92 23.25 31.83
C THR A 333 5.44 23.92 33.11
N GLU A 334 5.73 23.30 34.26
CA GLU A 334 5.63 23.91 35.59
C GLU A 334 6.67 25.03 35.75
N LEU A 335 6.49 26.10 34.99
CA LEU A 335 7.10 27.40 35.28
C LEU A 335 5.93 28.31 35.65
N GLU A 336 5.58 28.33 36.93
CA GLU A 336 4.75 29.36 37.52
C GLU A 336 5.42 30.70 37.25
N VAL A 337 4.92 31.44 36.26
CA VAL A 337 5.24 32.84 36.08
C VAL A 337 4.38 33.59 37.10
N PRO A 338 4.97 34.35 38.05
CA PRO A 338 4.18 35.10 39.03
C PRO A 338 3.22 36.05 38.32
N ASP A 339 1.93 35.98 38.66
CA ASP A 339 0.90 36.90 38.20
C ASP A 339 1.32 38.34 38.57
N SER A 340 1.83 39.08 37.60
CA SER A 340 1.84 40.53 37.66
C SER A 340 0.49 41.02 37.18
N GLU A 341 -0.35 41.43 38.12
CA GLU A 341 -1.49 42.30 37.88
C GLU A 341 -0.98 43.56 37.16
N ASP A 342 -1.17 43.63 35.85
CA ASP A 342 -1.17 44.90 35.12
C ASP A 342 -2.17 44.79 33.98
N ASP A 343 -3.23 45.58 34.13
CA ASP A 343 -4.30 45.81 33.16
C ASP A 343 -3.72 46.51 31.93
N GLU A 344 -3.43 45.76 30.86
CA GLU A 344 -3.34 46.36 29.52
C GLU A 344 -4.21 45.57 28.56
N ASP A 345 -5.26 46.25 28.10
CA ASP A 345 -6.15 45.88 26.99
C ASP A 345 -5.33 45.47 25.74
N TYR A 346 -4.94 44.20 25.64
CA TYR A 346 -4.49 43.62 24.38
C TYR A 346 -5.73 43.30 23.55
N GLY A 347 -6.16 44.30 22.77
CA GLY A 347 -7.20 44.21 21.76
C GLY A 347 -6.85 43.26 20.62
N TRP A 348 -6.85 41.96 20.90
CA TRP A 348 -7.07 40.95 19.87
C TRP A 348 -8.56 40.89 19.64
N ALA A 349 -9.02 41.70 18.68
CA ALA A 349 -10.39 41.61 18.18
C ALA A 349 -10.65 40.18 17.70
N ASP A 350 -11.84 39.66 17.99
CA ASP A 350 -12.37 38.36 17.56
C ASP A 350 -12.45 38.20 16.01
N GLU A 351 -11.88 39.13 15.22
CA GLU A 351 -11.86 39.12 13.75
C GLU A 351 -10.83 38.13 13.16
N ASP A 352 -9.83 37.70 13.94
CA ASP A 352 -8.77 36.79 13.44
C ASP A 352 -9.14 35.30 13.51
N GLU A 353 -10.28 34.93 14.12
CA GLU A 353 -10.75 33.54 14.12
C GLU A 353 -11.16 33.08 12.70
N ALA A 354 -11.51 34.02 11.81
CA ALA A 354 -11.81 33.78 10.40
C ALA A 354 -10.54 33.66 9.52
N ALA A 355 -9.38 34.11 10.01
CA ALA A 355 -8.09 34.03 9.31
C ALA A 355 -7.28 32.78 9.68
N MET A 356 -7.78 31.96 10.61
CA MET A 356 -7.18 30.67 10.96
C MET A 356 -7.31 29.71 9.75
N PRO A 357 -6.18 29.21 9.20
CA PRO A 357 -6.24 28.20 8.16
C PRO A 357 -7.07 27.03 8.67
N ALA A 358 -8.03 26.57 7.85
CA ALA A 358 -8.82 25.39 8.19
C ALA A 358 -7.85 24.28 8.64
N PRO A 359 -8.15 23.58 9.76
CA PRO A 359 -7.27 22.52 10.24
C PRO A 359 -7.02 21.56 9.08
N PRO A 360 -5.74 21.23 8.79
CA PRO A 360 -5.42 20.42 7.64
C PRO A 360 -6.28 19.15 7.68
N PRO A 361 -6.77 18.67 6.53
CA PRO A 361 -7.62 17.50 6.48
C PRO A 361 -6.96 16.41 7.32
N GLN A 362 -7.75 15.78 8.21
CA GLN A 362 -7.32 14.86 9.28
C GLN A 362 -6.54 13.62 8.78
N TRP A 363 -6.26 13.58 7.47
CA TRP A 363 -5.58 12.57 6.68
C TRP A 363 -4.59 13.22 5.68
N GLN A 364 -3.69 14.09 6.12
CA GLN A 364 -2.57 14.47 5.25
C GLN A 364 -1.67 13.24 5.09
N GLY A 365 -1.72 12.65 3.89
CA GLY A 365 -1.01 11.43 3.56
C GLY A 365 0.36 11.75 2.98
N SER A 366 1.31 10.84 3.13
CA SER A 366 2.61 10.96 2.43
C SER A 366 2.49 10.93 0.89
N GLU A 367 1.29 10.68 0.36
CA GLU A 367 0.95 10.65 -1.06
C GLU A 367 0.56 12.01 -1.64
N ASP A 368 0.15 12.97 -0.80
CA ASP A 368 -0.18 14.34 -1.25
C ASP A 368 1.07 15.04 -1.82
N LEU A 369 2.26 14.61 -1.38
CA LEU A 369 3.56 15.04 -1.91
C LEU A 369 3.85 14.47 -3.32
N ILE A 370 3.25 13.33 -3.68
CA ILE A 370 3.51 12.63 -4.94
C ILE A 370 2.61 13.16 -6.07
N LEU A 371 1.38 13.56 -5.73
CA LEU A 371 0.37 13.96 -6.71
C LEU A 371 0.45 15.45 -7.13
N GLY A 372 1.30 16.25 -6.47
CA GLY A 372 1.36 17.69 -6.71
C GLY A 372 0.14 18.41 -6.11
N GLN A 373 0.37 19.57 -5.52
CA GLN A 373 -0.69 20.45 -5.06
C GLN A 373 -1.45 21.01 -6.28
N ASP A 374 -2.59 20.42 -6.64
CA ASP A 374 -3.64 21.19 -7.33
C ASP A 374 -4.33 22.08 -6.29
N VAL A 375 -3.60 23.12 -5.87
CA VAL A 375 -4.15 24.28 -5.18
C VAL A 375 -4.66 25.22 -6.26
N GLY A 376 -5.98 25.32 -6.39
CA GLY A 376 -6.61 26.40 -7.16
C GLY A 376 -7.57 25.91 -8.22
N HIS A 377 -8.76 25.47 -7.82
CA HIS A 377 -9.99 25.69 -8.57
C HIS A 377 -11.17 25.70 -7.59
N SER A 378 -11.27 26.76 -6.80
CA SER A 378 -12.58 27.25 -6.36
C SER A 378 -12.98 28.33 -7.35
N GLU A 379 -13.78 27.93 -8.33
CA GLU A 379 -14.70 28.83 -9.01
C GLU A 379 -15.62 29.42 -7.93
N GLU A 380 -15.70 30.75 -7.87
CA GLU A 380 -16.80 31.61 -7.37
C GLU A 380 -16.24 32.95 -6.87
N GLU A 381 -15.77 33.81 -7.79
CA GLU A 381 -15.87 35.26 -7.60
C GLU A 381 -17.26 35.66 -8.07
N ASN A 382 -18.21 35.65 -7.14
CA ASN A 382 -19.47 36.36 -7.30
C ASN A 382 -19.21 37.84 -6.95
N SER A 383 -18.67 38.61 -7.89
CA SER A 383 -18.58 40.06 -7.75
C SER A 383 -19.94 40.67 -8.07
N GLU A 384 -20.64 41.06 -7.00
CA GLU A 384 -21.73 42.03 -7.06
C GLU A 384 -21.19 43.31 -7.71
N HIS A 385 -21.63 43.60 -8.93
CA HIS A 385 -21.47 44.91 -9.54
C HIS A 385 -22.72 45.74 -9.26
N ASP A 386 -22.52 46.74 -8.42
CA ASP A 386 -23.43 47.85 -8.15
C ASP A 386 -24.01 48.46 -9.43
N GLU A 387 -25.30 48.73 -9.40
CA GLU A 387 -26.03 49.44 -10.45
C GLU A 387 -25.48 50.86 -10.67
N PRO A 388 -25.38 51.34 -11.92
CA PRO A 388 -25.09 52.73 -12.21
C PRO A 388 -26.36 53.57 -12.01
N GLY A 389 -26.29 54.54 -11.09
CA GLY A 389 -27.30 55.57 -10.91
C GLY A 389 -27.55 56.34 -12.21
N THR A 390 -28.82 56.36 -12.61
CA THR A 390 -29.35 57.12 -13.74
C THR A 390 -29.41 58.61 -13.41
N ASP A 391 -28.64 59.41 -14.15
CA ASP A 391 -28.86 60.86 -14.29
C ASP A 391 -30.13 61.10 -15.12
N ASP A 392 -31.17 61.66 -14.51
CA ASP A 392 -32.33 62.21 -15.21
C ASP A 392 -32.46 63.69 -14.83
N GLU A 393 -31.76 64.55 -15.58
CA GLU A 393 -32.13 65.96 -15.74
C GLU A 393 -33.31 66.03 -16.72
N SER A 394 -34.50 66.42 -16.25
CA SER A 394 -35.23 67.57 -16.81
C SER A 394 -36.62 67.80 -16.18
N ASN A 395 -36.72 68.98 -15.56
CA ASN A 395 -37.78 69.97 -15.77
C ASN A 395 -39.19 69.69 -15.19
N THR A 396 -39.60 70.45 -14.17
CA THR A 396 -40.73 71.41 -14.31
C THR A 396 -40.95 72.30 -13.07
N LYS A 397 -40.98 73.61 -13.35
CA LYS A 397 -41.60 74.75 -12.63
C LYS A 397 -40.89 75.36 -11.42
#